data_AF-A0AA95JMQ7-F1
#
_entry.id   AF-A0AA95JMQ7-F1
#
_cell.length_a   1.000
_cell.length_b   1.000
_cell.length_c   1.000
_cell.angle_alpha   90.00
_cell.angle_beta   90.00
_cell.angle_gamma   90.00
#
_symmetry.space_group_name_H-M   'P 1'
#
loop_
_entity.id
_entity.type
_entity.pdbx_description
1 polymer ?
#
loop_
_entity_poly.entity_id
_entity_poly.type
_entity_poly.pdbx_seq_one_letter_code
_entity_poly.pdbx_strand_id
1 'polypeptide(L)'
;MKTTFCILSLLFGTFCFAQQEFQPKGSTVIETVDGDLDGDKIPEKVIIYNTKDSTDFGTIREIQILKKVNGKWTVLEKSRNAILKSGEGGMMGDPYQSSEIKKGILEITQAGGSSWKWGYTDKYRFQNGRFELIGHSSSSGKPEEYWTDVDFNLSTGQINFDKEVENTKEYGSSKKETFIKKGIKLNLQNRNEKERIEIMLPKTKEKVYL
;
A
#
# COMPACT_ATOMS: atom_id res chain seq x y z
N MET A 1 43.05 23.55 36.04
CA MET A 1 42.70 23.44 34.60
C MET A 1 41.57 22.43 34.48
N LYS A 2 40.48 22.82 33.83
CA LYS A 2 39.19 22.10 33.87
C LYS A 2 39.25 20.86 32.98
N THR A 3 39.05 19.68 33.57
CA THR A 3 38.87 18.42 32.85
C THR A 3 37.40 18.25 32.49
N THR A 4 37.09 18.42 31.21
CA THR A 4 35.75 18.18 30.66
C THR A 4 35.59 16.69 30.38
N PHE A 5 34.69 16.03 31.09
CA PHE A 5 34.33 14.63 30.84
C PHE A 5 33.12 14.63 29.88
N CYS A 6 33.32 14.22 28.63
CA CYS A 6 32.22 13.99 27.68
C CYS A 6 31.61 12.62 27.95
N ILE A 7 30.39 12.57 28.46
CA ILE A 7 29.57 11.34 28.48
C ILE A 7 29.04 11.13 27.06
N LEU A 8 29.60 10.14 26.37
CA LEU A 8 29.06 9.62 25.13
C LEU A 8 27.91 8.68 25.49
N SER A 9 26.67 9.15 25.40
CA SER A 9 25.48 8.32 25.56
C SER A 9 25.31 7.42 24.34
N LEU A 10 25.73 6.16 24.45
CA LEU A 10 25.33 5.08 23.54
C LEU A 10 23.83 4.81 23.74
N LEU A 11 23.00 5.39 22.88
CA LEU A 11 21.61 4.98 22.68
C LEU A 11 21.54 4.12 21.41
N PHE A 12 22.08 2.90 21.48
CA PHE A 12 21.86 1.87 20.46
C PHE A 12 21.51 0.58 21.19
N GLY A 13 20.21 0.23 21.24
CA GLY A 13 19.82 -1.04 21.85
C GLY A 13 18.34 -1.37 21.97
N THR A 14 17.41 -0.41 21.86
CA THR A 14 15.97 -0.70 22.04
C THR A 14 15.21 -1.02 20.76
N PHE A 15 15.81 -0.80 19.58
CA PHE A 15 15.14 -1.05 18.29
C PHE A 15 15.03 -2.54 17.94
N CYS A 16 15.94 -3.40 18.42
CA CYS A 16 16.01 -4.81 18.00
C CYS A 16 15.01 -5.72 18.75
N PHE A 17 14.72 -5.44 20.02
CA PHE A 17 13.91 -6.35 20.86
C PHE A 17 12.42 -6.38 20.50
N ALA A 18 11.83 -5.23 20.13
CA ALA A 18 10.41 -5.18 19.78
C ALA A 18 10.09 -5.91 18.47
N GLN A 19 11.05 -5.93 17.53
CA GLN A 19 10.87 -6.56 16.23
C GLN A 19 10.79 -8.09 16.35
N GLN A 20 11.54 -8.69 17.28
CA GLN A 20 11.66 -10.13 17.42
C GLN A 20 10.43 -10.80 18.06
N GLU A 21 9.64 -10.06 18.87
CA GLU A 21 8.46 -10.60 19.55
C GLU A 21 7.29 -10.86 18.59
N PHE A 22 7.04 -9.94 17.65
CA PHE A 22 5.86 -10.00 16.76
C PHE A 22 6.14 -10.60 15.38
N GLN A 23 7.41 -10.74 15.01
CA GLN A 23 7.82 -11.24 13.71
C GLN A 23 7.30 -12.68 13.48
N PRO A 24 6.58 -12.93 12.38
CA PRO A 24 6.15 -14.29 12.04
C PRO A 24 7.34 -15.24 11.92
N LYS A 25 7.23 -16.45 12.48
CA LYS A 25 8.33 -17.42 12.49
C LYS A 25 8.84 -17.73 11.08
N GLY A 26 10.14 -17.55 10.86
CA GLY A 26 10.79 -17.82 9.57
C GLY A 26 10.52 -16.76 8.50
N SER A 27 9.90 -15.64 8.86
CA SER A 27 9.74 -14.50 7.95
C SER A 27 10.99 -13.61 7.91
N THR A 28 11.13 -12.83 6.86
CA THR A 28 12.14 -11.77 6.72
C THR A 28 11.47 -10.42 6.60
N VAL A 29 12.07 -9.38 7.18
CA VAL A 29 11.56 -8.01 7.12
C VAL A 29 11.93 -7.39 5.78
N ILE A 30 10.95 -6.78 5.12
CA ILE A 30 11.12 -6.02 3.88
C ILE A 30 11.36 -4.54 4.23
N GLU A 31 10.44 -3.96 4.99
CA GLU A 31 10.49 -2.54 5.35
C GLU A 31 9.88 -2.34 6.74
N THR A 32 10.31 -1.26 7.41
CA THR A 32 9.71 -0.76 8.64
C THR A 32 9.57 0.75 8.52
N VAL A 33 8.36 1.27 8.73
CA VAL A 33 8.07 2.70 8.79
C VAL A 33 7.35 3.06 10.08
N ASP A 34 7.67 4.23 10.62
CA ASP A 34 7.09 4.75 11.85
C ASP A 34 6.32 6.04 11.58
N GLY A 35 5.14 6.18 12.17
CA GLY A 35 4.33 7.38 12.02
C GLY A 35 3.04 7.33 12.83
N ASP A 36 2.55 8.50 13.24
CA ASP A 36 1.29 8.64 13.96
C ASP A 36 0.13 8.35 13.00
N LEU A 37 -0.55 7.20 13.18
CA LEU A 37 -1.62 6.71 12.32
C LEU A 37 -3.00 6.88 12.95
N ASP A 38 -3.10 7.05 14.27
CA ASP A 38 -4.37 7.25 14.97
C ASP A 38 -4.54 8.61 15.68
N GLY A 39 -3.54 9.48 15.58
CA GLY A 39 -3.61 10.88 15.97
C GLY A 39 -3.32 11.14 17.45
N ASP A 40 -2.84 10.13 18.20
CA ASP A 40 -2.48 10.29 19.61
C ASP A 40 -1.06 10.86 19.83
N LYS A 41 -0.34 11.16 18.73
CA LYS A 41 1.03 11.67 18.69
C LYS A 41 2.10 10.66 19.13
N ILE A 42 1.74 9.40 19.31
CA ILE A 42 2.66 8.29 19.53
C ILE A 42 2.75 7.53 18.22
N PRO A 43 3.93 7.48 17.56
CA PRO A 43 4.05 6.78 16.29
C PRO A 43 3.73 5.27 16.41
N GLU A 44 2.83 4.80 15.56
CA GLU A 44 2.69 3.39 15.23
C GLU A 44 3.88 2.93 14.39
N LYS A 45 4.20 1.64 14.50
CA LYS A 45 5.22 0.98 13.68
C LYS A 45 4.56 0.05 12.68
N VAL A 46 4.75 0.30 11.39
CA VAL A 46 4.31 -0.58 10.29
C VAL A 46 5.50 -1.40 9.83
N ILE A 47 5.34 -2.72 9.80
CA ILE A 47 6.37 -3.67 9.39
C ILE A 47 5.79 -4.57 8.31
N ILE A 48 6.53 -4.74 7.21
CA ILE A 48 6.16 -5.65 6.13
C ILE A 48 7.15 -6.80 6.12
N TYR A 49 6.60 -8.01 6.02
CA TYR A 49 7.35 -9.25 6.04
C TYR A 49 7.14 -10.05 4.77
N ASN A 50 8.20 -10.65 4.25
CA ASN A 50 8.08 -11.88 3.45
C ASN A 50 7.89 -13.04 4.43
N THR A 51 6.74 -13.70 4.39
CA THR A 51 6.48 -14.85 5.28
C THR A 51 7.27 -16.09 4.82
N LYS A 52 7.24 -17.16 5.60
CA LYS A 52 7.80 -18.45 5.17
C LYS A 52 6.95 -19.17 4.11
N ASP A 53 5.70 -18.73 3.91
CA ASP A 53 4.75 -19.42 3.04
C ASP A 53 4.91 -18.91 1.60
N SER A 54 5.25 -19.80 0.67
CA SER A 54 5.35 -19.47 -0.76
C SER A 54 4.21 -20.07 -1.57
N THR A 55 4.05 -19.50 -2.76
CA THR A 55 3.12 -19.91 -3.80
C THR A 55 3.85 -19.90 -5.15
N ASP A 56 3.18 -20.32 -6.21
CA ASP A 56 3.72 -20.21 -7.58
C ASP A 56 4.03 -18.76 -7.99
N PHE A 57 3.39 -17.78 -7.34
CA PHE A 57 3.61 -16.35 -7.56
C PHE A 57 4.50 -15.71 -6.48
N GLY A 58 5.40 -16.51 -5.89
CA GLY A 58 6.34 -16.05 -4.87
C GLY A 58 5.77 -16.10 -3.45
N THR A 59 6.42 -15.36 -2.56
CA THR A 59 6.20 -15.42 -1.11
C THR A 59 5.00 -14.57 -0.69
N ILE A 60 4.13 -15.13 0.16
CA ILE A 60 3.03 -14.38 0.77
C ILE A 60 3.63 -13.33 1.72
N ARG A 61 3.07 -12.12 1.68
CA ARG A 61 3.49 -11.02 2.55
C ARG A 61 2.51 -10.81 3.69
N GLU A 62 3.04 -10.35 4.81
CA GLU A 62 2.24 -9.90 5.94
C GLU A 62 2.63 -8.46 6.27
N ILE A 63 1.65 -7.57 6.37
CA ILE A 63 1.80 -6.27 7.01
C ILE A 63 1.34 -6.40 8.46
N GLN A 64 2.14 -5.88 9.40
CA GLN A 64 1.75 -5.71 10.80
C GLN A 64 1.88 -4.24 11.18
N ILE A 65 0.90 -3.74 11.90
CA ILE A 65 0.88 -2.39 12.46
C ILE A 65 0.87 -2.54 13.97
N LEU A 66 1.90 -2.01 14.63
CA LEU A 66 2.10 -2.11 16.06
C LEU A 66 1.83 -0.76 16.70
N LYS A 67 1.09 -0.78 17.81
CA LYS A 67 0.81 0.37 18.66
C LYS A 67 1.42 0.18 20.04
N LYS A 68 1.90 1.28 20.63
CA LYS A 68 2.40 1.29 22.01
C LYS A 68 1.27 1.58 22.99
N VAL A 69 0.95 0.62 23.85
CA VAL A 69 -0.05 0.74 24.92
C VAL A 69 0.64 0.53 26.26
N ASN A 70 0.53 1.52 27.16
CA ASN A 70 1.16 1.50 28.49
C ASN A 70 2.66 1.15 28.44
N GLY A 71 3.38 1.69 27.45
CA GLY A 71 4.81 1.47 27.28
C GLY A 71 5.19 0.16 26.58
N LYS A 72 4.24 -0.74 26.29
CA LYS A 72 4.47 -2.03 25.61
C LYS A 72 3.92 -2.01 24.19
N TRP A 73 4.62 -2.68 23.27
CA TRP A 73 4.12 -2.87 21.91
C TRP A 73 3.00 -3.90 21.89
N THR A 74 2.02 -3.66 21.03
CA THR A 74 0.87 -4.55 20.79
C THR A 74 0.54 -4.51 19.30
N VAL A 75 0.01 -5.61 18.75
CA VAL A 75 -0.47 -5.62 17.36
C VAL A 75 -1.80 -4.86 17.30
N LEU A 76 -1.80 -3.74 16.59
CA LEU A 76 -3.00 -2.96 16.31
C LEU A 76 -3.82 -3.61 15.20
N GLU A 77 -3.17 -3.95 14.09
CA GLU A 77 -3.78 -4.70 12.99
C GLU A 77 -2.68 -5.47 12.23
N LYS A 78 -3.07 -6.57 11.58
CA LYS A 78 -2.19 -7.29 10.65
C LYS A 78 -2.99 -7.86 9.49
N SER A 79 -2.38 -7.99 8.31
CA SER A 79 -3.03 -8.58 7.15
C SER A 79 -2.04 -9.29 6.25
N ARG A 80 -2.51 -10.37 5.60
CA ARG A 80 -1.80 -11.07 4.52
C ARG A 80 -2.36 -10.79 3.13
N ASN A 81 -3.32 -9.87 3.05
CA ASN A 81 -4.10 -9.57 1.84
C ASN A 81 -3.85 -8.16 1.30
N ALA A 82 -3.12 -7.29 2.01
CA ALA A 82 -2.90 -5.90 1.61
C ALA A 82 -1.71 -5.71 0.66
N ILE A 83 -0.66 -6.54 0.80
CA ILE A 83 0.55 -6.47 -0.01
C ILE A 83 0.57 -7.67 -0.96
N LEU A 84 0.83 -7.43 -2.24
CA LEU A 84 0.98 -8.47 -3.25
C LEU A 84 2.18 -9.37 -2.94
N LYS A 85 2.08 -10.63 -3.34
CA LYS A 85 3.16 -11.62 -3.18
C LYS A 85 4.39 -11.20 -3.97
N SER A 86 5.55 -11.71 -3.57
CA SER A 86 6.85 -11.26 -4.12
C SER A 86 7.07 -11.53 -5.61
N GLY A 87 6.24 -12.35 -6.26
CA GLY A 87 6.30 -12.63 -7.70
C GLY A 87 5.11 -12.09 -8.49
N GLU A 88 4.23 -11.30 -7.88
CA GLU A 88 3.01 -10.78 -8.54
C GLU A 88 3.25 -9.51 -9.38
N GLY A 89 4.51 -9.08 -9.55
CA GLY A 89 4.89 -7.95 -10.42
C GLY A 89 5.06 -8.32 -11.89
N GLY A 90 4.81 -9.57 -12.28
CA GLY A 90 4.98 -10.04 -13.66
C GLY A 90 6.46 -10.20 -14.04
N MET A 91 6.83 -9.82 -15.27
CA MET A 91 8.23 -9.93 -15.72
C MET A 91 9.17 -8.96 -14.99
N MET A 92 8.63 -7.93 -14.34
CA MET A 92 9.41 -7.01 -13.49
C MET A 92 9.78 -7.62 -12.13
N GLY A 93 9.21 -8.77 -11.76
CA GLY A 93 9.52 -9.45 -10.52
C GLY A 93 8.70 -8.93 -9.33
N ASP A 94 9.37 -8.35 -8.35
CA ASP A 94 8.76 -7.95 -7.08
C ASP A 94 7.86 -6.72 -7.24
N PRO A 95 6.56 -6.80 -6.90
CA PRO A 95 5.66 -5.68 -7.09
C PRO A 95 5.79 -4.58 -6.04
N TYR A 96 6.34 -4.87 -4.86
CA TYR A 96 6.36 -3.90 -3.76
C TYR A 96 7.38 -2.79 -4.01
N GLN A 97 6.95 -1.53 -3.87
CA GLN A 97 7.82 -0.37 -4.10
C GLN A 97 8.14 0.37 -2.80
N SER A 98 7.11 0.77 -2.03
CA SER A 98 7.31 1.52 -0.78
C SER A 98 6.07 1.50 0.11
N SER A 99 6.30 1.77 1.40
CA SER A 99 5.28 2.22 2.35
C SER A 99 5.68 3.56 2.94
N GLU A 100 4.72 4.47 3.08
CA GLU A 100 4.96 5.80 3.65
C GLU A 100 3.81 6.20 4.57
N ILE A 101 4.11 6.97 5.63
CA ILE A 101 3.08 7.53 6.50
C ILE A 101 3.07 9.05 6.36
N LYS A 102 1.95 9.59 5.87
CA LYS A 102 1.76 11.04 5.67
C LYS A 102 0.45 11.48 6.28
N LYS A 103 0.52 12.40 7.26
CA LYS A 103 -0.67 13.04 7.85
C LYS A 103 -1.73 12.02 8.34
N GLY A 104 -1.29 10.96 9.06
CA GLY A 104 -2.19 9.91 9.57
C GLY A 104 -2.72 8.94 8.51
N ILE A 105 -2.07 8.88 7.34
CA ILE A 105 -2.44 7.97 6.25
C ILE A 105 -1.24 7.10 5.94
N LEU A 106 -1.47 5.79 5.92
CA LEU A 106 -0.53 4.80 5.41
C LEU A 106 -0.72 4.67 3.91
N GLU A 107 0.30 5.03 3.13
CA GLU A 107 0.36 4.87 1.68
C GLU A 107 1.21 3.64 1.35
N ILE A 108 0.69 2.74 0.51
CA ILE A 108 1.41 1.55 0.04
C ILE A 108 1.45 1.58 -1.48
N THR A 109 2.64 1.58 -2.06
CA THR A 109 2.84 1.65 -3.51
C THR A 109 3.34 0.32 -4.07
N GLN A 110 2.70 -0.13 -5.15
CA GLN A 110 3.00 -1.39 -5.82
C GLN A 110 3.00 -1.18 -7.33
N ALA A 111 3.90 -1.82 -8.06
CA ALA A 111 4.05 -1.67 -9.50
C ALA A 111 4.60 -2.93 -10.15
N GLY A 112 4.36 -3.09 -11.45
CA GLY A 112 4.88 -4.23 -12.19
C GLY A 112 4.55 -4.16 -13.68
N GLY A 113 4.63 -5.31 -14.33
CA GLY A 113 4.27 -5.49 -15.72
C GLY A 113 5.36 -6.17 -16.55
N SER A 114 5.28 -5.92 -17.86
CA SER A 114 6.20 -6.39 -18.88
C SER A 114 6.31 -5.31 -19.98
N SER A 115 5.86 -5.57 -21.21
CA SER A 115 5.66 -4.53 -22.22
C SER A 115 4.54 -3.56 -21.82
N TRP A 116 3.49 -4.08 -21.19
CA TRP A 116 2.47 -3.29 -20.51
C TRP A 116 2.86 -3.06 -19.05
N LYS A 117 2.70 -1.83 -18.56
CA LYS A 117 3.12 -1.37 -17.24
C LYS A 117 1.91 -1.07 -16.37
N TRP A 118 2.06 -1.27 -15.07
CA TRP A 118 1.08 -0.82 -14.09
C TRP A 118 1.74 -0.41 -12.78
N GLY A 119 1.08 0.48 -12.06
CA GLY A 119 1.41 0.87 -10.71
C GLY A 119 0.18 1.43 -10.00
N TYR A 120 0.14 1.28 -8.69
CA TYR A 120 -0.88 1.91 -7.86
C TYR A 120 -0.38 2.22 -6.45
N THR A 121 -1.02 3.20 -5.84
CA THR A 121 -0.86 3.57 -4.43
C THR A 121 -2.21 3.47 -3.73
N ASP A 122 -2.27 2.62 -2.72
CA ASP A 122 -3.40 2.52 -1.80
C ASP A 122 -3.18 3.41 -0.59
N LYS A 123 -4.24 4.10 -0.13
CA LYS A 123 -4.22 5.01 1.02
C LYS A 123 -5.14 4.49 2.10
N TYR A 124 -4.58 4.11 3.25
CA TYR A 124 -5.30 3.59 4.40
C TYR A 124 -5.34 4.60 5.54
N ARG A 125 -6.52 4.74 6.17
CA ARG A 125 -6.70 5.55 7.38
C ARG A 125 -7.20 4.66 8.50
N PHE A 126 -6.65 4.83 9.69
CA PHE A 126 -7.22 4.21 10.88
C PHE A 126 -8.51 4.92 11.27
N GLN A 127 -9.64 4.22 11.14
CA GLN A 127 -10.97 4.73 11.50
C GLN A 127 -11.89 3.55 11.78
N ASN A 128 -12.90 3.76 12.62
CA ASN A 128 -13.83 2.67 13.00
C ASN A 128 -13.11 1.44 13.57
N GLY A 129 -11.97 1.64 14.25
CA GLY A 129 -11.17 0.58 14.87
C GLY A 129 -10.36 -0.30 13.91
N ARG A 130 -10.16 0.12 12.65
CA ARG A 130 -9.39 -0.61 11.64
C ARG A 130 -8.81 0.31 10.56
N PHE A 131 -7.90 -0.21 9.74
CA PHE A 131 -7.33 0.52 8.61
C PHE A 131 -8.20 0.38 7.35
N GLU A 132 -9.07 1.37 7.11
CA GLU A 132 -9.95 1.41 5.94
C GLU A 132 -9.24 2.05 4.73
N LEU A 133 -9.42 1.48 3.55
CA LEU A 133 -8.94 2.05 2.29
C LEU A 133 -9.80 3.28 1.95
N ILE A 134 -9.19 4.45 1.99
CA ILE A 134 -9.87 5.74 1.74
C ILE A 134 -9.55 6.31 0.36
N GLY A 135 -8.50 5.83 -0.29
CA GLY A 135 -8.09 6.27 -1.61
C GLY A 135 -7.28 5.21 -2.36
N HIS A 136 -7.39 5.23 -3.68
CA HIS A 136 -6.62 4.39 -4.59
C HIS A 136 -6.27 5.22 -5.82
N SER A 137 -4.99 5.32 -6.14
CA SER A 137 -4.51 5.98 -7.35
C SER A 137 -3.72 4.97 -8.17
N SER A 138 -4.04 4.78 -9.45
CA SER A 138 -3.35 3.83 -10.33
C SER A 138 -3.01 4.44 -11.67
N SER A 139 -1.89 4.01 -12.24
CA SER A 139 -1.49 4.32 -13.61
C SER A 139 -1.12 3.02 -14.33
N SER A 140 -1.60 2.84 -15.54
CA SER A 140 -1.30 1.65 -16.33
C SER A 140 -1.40 1.87 -17.82
N GLY A 141 -0.60 1.18 -18.62
CA GLY A 141 -0.51 1.50 -20.03
C GLY A 141 0.60 0.78 -20.76
N LYS A 142 0.68 1.06 -22.05
CA LYS A 142 1.78 0.62 -22.91
C LYS A 142 2.56 1.87 -23.29
N PRO A 143 3.86 1.97 -22.95
CA PRO A 143 4.67 3.16 -23.25
C PRO A 143 4.57 3.55 -24.73
N GLU A 144 4.54 4.84 -25.03
CA GLU A 144 4.42 5.43 -26.39
C GLU A 144 3.10 5.12 -27.11
N GLU A 145 2.14 4.49 -26.42
CA GLU A 145 0.88 4.03 -27.03
C GLU A 145 -0.31 4.66 -26.31
N TYR A 146 -0.44 4.39 -25.01
CA TYR A 146 -1.45 4.99 -24.15
C TYR A 146 -1.12 4.81 -22.67
N TRP A 147 -1.69 5.68 -21.86
CA TRP A 147 -1.76 5.56 -20.40
C TRP A 147 -3.21 5.69 -19.93
N THR A 148 -3.50 5.05 -18.80
CA THR A 148 -4.78 5.11 -18.11
C THR A 148 -4.52 5.35 -16.64
N ASP A 149 -4.99 6.49 -16.17
CA ASP A 149 -4.90 6.95 -14.80
C ASP A 149 -6.27 6.92 -14.13
N VAL A 150 -6.29 6.44 -12.89
CA VAL A 150 -7.47 6.41 -12.05
C VAL A 150 -7.11 7.00 -10.70
N ASP A 151 -7.88 7.97 -10.25
CA ASP A 151 -7.88 8.41 -8.85
C ASP A 151 -9.27 8.17 -8.26
N PHE A 152 -9.36 7.24 -7.31
CA PHE A 152 -10.59 6.91 -6.62
C PHE A 152 -10.48 7.35 -5.16
N ASN A 153 -11.27 8.35 -4.79
CA ASN A 153 -11.56 8.69 -3.41
C ASN A 153 -12.71 7.82 -2.89
N LEU A 154 -12.38 6.75 -2.14
CA LEU A 154 -13.38 5.83 -1.59
C LEU A 154 -14.23 6.48 -0.49
N SER A 155 -13.76 7.55 0.14
CA SER A 155 -14.51 8.27 1.18
C SER A 155 -15.69 9.06 0.59
N THR A 156 -15.50 9.68 -0.58
CA THR A 156 -16.57 10.44 -1.27
C THR A 156 -17.29 9.60 -2.32
N GLY A 157 -16.66 8.53 -2.80
CA GLY A 157 -17.09 7.74 -3.93
C GLY A 157 -16.63 8.29 -5.28
N GLN A 158 -15.85 9.37 -5.33
CA GLN A 158 -15.46 10.00 -6.58
C GLN A 158 -14.33 9.24 -7.26
N ILE A 159 -14.56 8.87 -8.52
CA ILE A 159 -13.59 8.31 -9.45
C ILE A 159 -13.28 9.38 -10.49
N ASN A 160 -12.01 9.69 -10.67
CA ASN A 160 -11.48 10.45 -11.80
C ASN A 160 -10.71 9.48 -12.68
N PHE A 161 -11.17 9.33 -13.91
CA PHE A 161 -10.56 8.48 -14.94
C PHE A 161 -10.00 9.35 -16.05
N ASP A 162 -8.78 9.08 -16.45
CA ASP A 162 -8.14 9.67 -17.63
C ASP A 162 -7.45 8.57 -18.45
N LYS A 163 -7.68 8.57 -19.75
CA LYS A 163 -6.99 7.70 -20.69
C LYS A 163 -6.43 8.57 -21.80
N GLU A 164 -5.12 8.75 -21.77
CA GLU A 164 -4.38 9.49 -22.78
C GLU A 164 -3.85 8.51 -23.82
N VAL A 165 -4.14 8.76 -25.10
CA VAL A 165 -3.76 7.88 -26.21
C VAL A 165 -2.88 8.63 -27.19
N GLU A 166 -1.66 8.13 -27.39
CA GLU A 166 -0.71 8.62 -28.39
C GLU A 166 -0.97 7.93 -29.75
N ASN A 167 -1.05 6.59 -29.76
CA ASN A 167 -1.37 5.83 -30.95
C ASN A 167 -2.89 5.73 -31.17
N THR A 168 -3.46 6.85 -31.64
CA THR A 168 -4.89 6.98 -31.88
C THR A 168 -5.44 6.08 -32.99
N LYS A 169 -4.57 5.60 -33.90
CA LYS A 169 -4.96 4.67 -34.98
C LYS A 169 -5.34 3.31 -34.43
N GLU A 170 -4.65 2.85 -33.39
CA GLU A 170 -4.87 1.53 -32.79
C GLU A 170 -5.81 1.60 -31.57
N TYR A 171 -5.68 2.62 -30.73
CA TYR A 171 -6.35 2.69 -29.43
C TYR A 171 -7.50 3.72 -29.36
N GLY A 172 -7.78 4.42 -30.47
CA GLY A 172 -8.85 5.42 -30.56
C GLY A 172 -8.49 6.75 -29.89
N SER A 173 -9.51 7.56 -29.60
CA SER A 173 -9.30 8.87 -28.96
C SER A 173 -9.12 8.74 -27.45
N SER A 174 -8.40 9.70 -26.85
CA SER A 174 -8.34 9.89 -25.41
C SER A 174 -9.74 10.03 -24.80
N LYS A 175 -9.89 9.60 -23.54
CA LYS A 175 -11.17 9.60 -22.82
C LYS A 175 -10.98 10.06 -21.39
N LYS A 176 -11.93 10.83 -20.88
CA LYS A 176 -11.92 11.30 -19.50
C LYS A 176 -13.31 11.21 -18.89
N GLU A 177 -13.41 10.80 -17.65
CA GLU A 177 -14.68 10.73 -16.93
C GLU A 177 -14.52 10.93 -15.43
N THR A 178 -15.40 11.73 -14.85
CA THR A 178 -15.62 11.76 -13.41
C THR A 178 -16.96 11.12 -13.10
N PHE A 179 -16.96 10.15 -12.19
CA PHE A 179 -18.12 9.36 -11.81
C PHE A 179 -18.16 9.14 -10.29
N ILE A 180 -19.35 9.06 -9.70
CA ILE A 180 -19.52 8.77 -8.27
C ILE A 180 -19.99 7.32 -8.09
N LYS A 181 -19.13 6.48 -7.52
CA LYS A 181 -19.45 5.12 -7.06
C LYS A 181 -19.24 5.02 -5.56
N LYS A 182 -20.35 4.94 -4.80
CA LYS A 182 -20.34 4.74 -3.35
C LYS A 182 -20.53 3.28 -2.97
N GLY A 183 -20.22 2.96 -1.71
CA GLY A 183 -20.54 1.67 -1.09
C GLY A 183 -19.44 0.61 -1.17
N ILE A 184 -18.31 0.93 -1.80
CA ILE A 184 -17.14 0.05 -1.81
C ILE A 184 -16.41 0.22 -0.47
N LYS A 185 -16.29 -0.88 0.28
CA LYS A 185 -15.64 -0.91 1.59
C LYS A 185 -14.50 -1.91 1.57
N LEU A 186 -13.28 -1.37 1.49
CA LEU A 186 -12.05 -2.14 1.55
C LEU A 186 -11.23 -1.74 2.77
N ASN A 187 -10.43 -2.65 3.27
CA ASN A 187 -9.48 -2.48 4.36
C ASN A 187 -8.30 -3.42 4.14
N LEU A 188 -7.34 -3.42 5.05
CA LEU A 188 -6.17 -4.30 4.94
C LEU A 188 -6.59 -5.77 4.81
N GLN A 189 -7.66 -6.22 5.48
CA GLN A 189 -8.08 -7.63 5.49
C GLN A 189 -8.62 -8.12 4.16
N ASN A 190 -9.35 -7.29 3.40
CA ASN A 190 -10.06 -7.74 2.20
C ASN A 190 -9.54 -7.14 0.89
N ARG A 191 -8.44 -6.38 0.92
CA ARG A 191 -7.89 -5.65 -0.24
C ARG A 191 -7.67 -6.53 -1.47
N ASN A 192 -7.05 -7.69 -1.30
CA ASN A 192 -6.79 -8.68 -2.36
C ASN A 192 -7.35 -10.08 -2.02
N GLU A 193 -8.35 -10.16 -1.13
CA GLU A 193 -8.96 -11.43 -0.71
C GLU A 193 -9.93 -11.99 -1.77
N LYS A 194 -10.62 -11.11 -2.48
CA LYS A 194 -11.59 -11.45 -3.53
C LYS A 194 -11.05 -11.08 -4.90
N GLU A 195 -11.73 -11.54 -5.94
CA GLU A 195 -11.50 -11.06 -7.30
C GLU A 195 -11.52 -9.52 -7.35
N ARG A 196 -10.68 -8.96 -8.25
CA ARG A 196 -10.60 -7.50 -8.46
C ARG A 196 -11.98 -6.91 -8.64
N ILE A 197 -12.22 -5.78 -7.98
CA ILE A 197 -13.50 -5.10 -8.12
C ILE A 197 -13.49 -4.35 -9.45
N GLU A 198 -14.36 -4.77 -10.37
CA GLU A 198 -14.55 -4.10 -11.65
C GLU A 198 -15.68 -3.07 -11.58
N ILE A 199 -15.42 -1.87 -12.09
CA ILE A 199 -16.40 -0.79 -12.18
C ILE A 199 -16.45 -0.31 -13.63
N MET A 200 -17.59 -0.49 -14.28
CA MET A 200 -17.81 0.06 -15.62
C MET A 200 -18.25 1.52 -15.52
N LEU A 201 -17.51 2.40 -16.21
CA LEU A 201 -17.82 3.82 -16.25
C LEU A 201 -19.02 4.09 -17.18
N PRO A 202 -20.02 4.88 -16.74
CA PRO A 202 -21.28 5.00 -17.47
C PRO A 202 -21.16 5.74 -18.81
N LYS A 203 -20.25 6.70 -18.97
CA LYS A 203 -20.13 7.48 -20.23
C LYS A 203 -19.14 6.87 -21.20
N THR A 204 -17.90 6.65 -20.76
CA THR A 204 -16.78 6.16 -21.58
C THR A 204 -16.84 4.67 -21.86
N LYS A 205 -17.60 3.92 -21.04
CA LYS A 205 -17.69 2.44 -21.03
C LYS A 205 -16.37 1.75 -20.72
N GLU A 206 -15.37 2.49 -20.26
CA GLU A 206 -14.10 1.94 -19.80
C GLU A 206 -14.28 1.22 -18.45
N LYS A 207 -13.36 0.31 -18.14
CA LYS A 207 -13.34 -0.43 -16.89
C LYS A 207 -12.29 0.15 -15.95
N VAL A 208 -12.68 0.37 -14.70
CA VAL A 208 -11.78 0.69 -13.59
C VAL A 208 -11.68 -0.53 -12.69
N TYR A 209 -10.46 -0.83 -12.23
CA TYR A 209 -10.19 -1.95 -11.35
C TYR A 209 -9.68 -1.44 -10.00
N LEU A 210 -10.16 -2.05 -8.92
CA LEU A 210 -9.57 -1.99 -7.59
C LEU A 210 -9.02 -3.36 -7.22
#